data_AF-A0A8T7HZG9-F1
#
_entry.id   AF-A0A8T7HZG9-F1
#
_cell.length_a   1.000
_cell.length_b   1.000
_cell.length_c   1.000
_cell.angle_alpha   90.00
_cell.angle_beta   90.00
_cell.angle_gamma   90.00
#
_symmetry.space_group_name_H-M   'P 1'
#
loop_
_entity.id
_entity.type
_entity.pdbx_description
1 polymer ?
#
loop_
_entity_poly.entity_id
_entity_poly.type
_entity_poly.pdbx_seq_one_letter_code
_entity_poly.pdbx_strand_id
1 'polypeptide(L)'
;MRSTAFTLLNLLVLLLLPPEGFAQSQGSITTAPLALSFSIAAALAILLIVSPRLLRFWRTHQINREKGKLLAIRQAAETHAMRREQTLQMQQSLFLEAALAGDTSIRMSMLPPNAARTIEWLRSVAVENYLMLSHLKNVLGDNTLDWHVELLRLIEQEQNRDSFELHLTRQQAIQALNSHLNCLQRSDTRAA
;
A
#
# COMPACT_ATOMS: atom_id res chain seq x y z
N MET A 1 6.44 15.33 -39.48
CA MET A 1 6.54 13.89 -39.84
C MET A 1 5.61 13.62 -41.02
N ARG A 2 6.08 13.87 -42.26
CA ARG A 2 5.27 13.73 -43.49
C ARG A 2 5.30 12.28 -43.99
N SER A 3 4.27 11.55 -43.57
CA SER A 3 3.47 10.57 -44.32
C SER A 3 4.19 9.55 -45.23
N THR A 4 4.46 8.37 -44.66
CA THR A 4 4.67 7.10 -45.39
C THR A 4 3.45 6.70 -46.23
N ALA A 5 2.28 7.32 -46.00
CA ALA A 5 1.12 7.16 -46.85
C ALA A 5 1.27 7.93 -48.18
N PHE A 6 2.02 9.04 -48.21
CA PHE A 6 2.29 9.80 -49.44
C PHE A 6 3.24 9.05 -50.38
N THR A 7 4.24 8.35 -49.84
CA THR A 7 5.15 7.52 -50.64
C THR A 7 4.45 6.27 -51.20
N LEU A 8 3.56 5.63 -50.42
CA LEU A 8 2.75 4.52 -50.90
C LEU A 8 1.72 4.96 -51.96
N LEU A 9 1.15 6.15 -51.82
CA LEU A 9 0.22 6.72 -52.80
C LEU A 9 0.95 7.06 -54.10
N ASN A 10 2.16 7.63 -54.04
CA ASN A 10 2.98 7.87 -55.23
C ASN A 10 3.42 6.58 -55.92
N LEU A 11 3.73 5.52 -55.17
CA LEU A 11 4.13 4.23 -55.75
C LEU A 11 2.94 3.50 -56.37
N LEU A 12 1.74 3.67 -55.80
CA LEU A 12 0.49 3.16 -56.36
C LEU A 12 0.07 3.92 -57.63
N VAL A 13 0.29 5.25 -57.69
CA VAL A 13 0.09 6.06 -58.90
C VAL A 13 1.07 5.66 -60.01
N LEU A 14 2.35 5.41 -59.68
CA LEU A 14 3.36 4.95 -60.64
C LEU A 14 3.11 3.53 -61.17
N LEU A 15 2.42 2.67 -60.41
CA LEU A 15 2.01 1.33 -60.85
C LEU A 15 0.68 1.32 -61.63
N LEU A 16 -0.13 2.38 -61.51
CA LEU A 16 -1.41 2.53 -62.23
C LEU A 16 -1.32 3.34 -63.53
N LEU A 17 -0.21 4.05 -63.78
CA LEU A 17 0.02 4.65 -65.10
C LEU A 17 0.46 3.54 -66.07
N PRO A 18 -0.32 3.24 -67.13
CA PRO A 18 0.15 2.37 -68.19
C PRO A 18 1.38 3.02 -68.86
N PRO A 19 2.39 2.25 -69.30
CA PRO A 19 3.50 2.83 -70.05
C PRO A 19 2.92 3.52 -71.29
N GLU A 20 3.23 4.81 -71.48
CA GLU A 20 2.81 5.63 -72.65
C GLU A 20 3.50 5.18 -73.96
N GLY A 21 3.52 3.88 -74.23
CA GLY A 21 4.29 3.30 -75.33
C GLY A 21 3.53 2.35 -76.24
N PHE A 22 2.26 2.03 -76.01
CA PHE A 22 1.52 1.11 -76.89
C PHE A 22 0.03 1.43 -76.97
N ALA A 23 -0.38 2.11 -78.07
CA ALA A 23 -1.43 1.65 -78.99
C ALA A 23 -1.91 2.80 -79.90
N GLN A 24 -1.16 3.05 -80.98
CA GLN A 24 -1.82 3.25 -82.27
C GLN A 24 -2.33 1.88 -82.75
N SER A 25 -3.47 1.91 -83.44
CA SER A 25 -4.17 0.82 -84.14
C SER A 25 -5.26 0.06 -83.38
N GLN A 26 -6.48 0.36 -83.82
CA GLN A 26 -7.65 -0.50 -84.07
C GLN A 26 -7.64 -1.95 -83.54
N GLY A 27 -8.75 -2.32 -82.89
CA GLY A 27 -9.11 -3.72 -82.66
C GLY A 27 -9.73 -3.96 -81.29
N SER A 28 -11.05 -4.06 -81.25
CA SER A 28 -11.77 -4.57 -80.08
C SER A 28 -11.30 -5.99 -79.74
N ILE A 29 -11.13 -6.25 -78.44
CA ILE A 29 -10.94 -7.56 -77.79
C ILE A 29 -9.47 -8.04 -77.75
N THR A 30 -8.70 -7.63 -76.72
CA THR A 30 -7.73 -8.45 -75.94
C THR A 30 -6.90 -7.62 -74.93
N THR A 31 -7.50 -6.72 -74.14
CA THR A 31 -6.79 -6.03 -73.02
C THR A 31 -7.33 -6.40 -71.64
N ALA A 32 -8.51 -7.03 -71.59
CA ALA A 32 -9.14 -7.48 -70.36
C ALA A 32 -8.31 -8.48 -69.52
N PRO A 33 -7.69 -9.55 -70.09
CA PRO A 33 -6.99 -10.53 -69.26
C PRO A 33 -5.69 -9.96 -68.66
N LEU A 34 -4.99 -9.07 -69.39
CA LEU A 34 -3.77 -8.42 -68.91
C LEU A 34 -4.09 -7.45 -67.78
N ALA A 35 -5.08 -6.58 -67.94
CA ALA A 35 -5.52 -5.66 -66.89
C ALA A 35 -6.01 -6.38 -65.62
N LEU A 36 -6.71 -7.51 -65.78
CA LEU A 36 -7.12 -8.36 -64.65
C LEU A 36 -5.92 -8.99 -63.92
N SER A 37 -4.91 -9.48 -64.65
CA SER A 37 -3.70 -10.04 -64.03
C SER A 37 -2.87 -8.98 -63.28
N PHE A 38 -2.75 -7.76 -63.81
CA PHE A 38 -2.06 -6.65 -63.13
C PHE A 38 -2.80 -6.16 -61.88
N SER A 39 -4.13 -6.09 -61.92
CA SER A 39 -4.93 -5.71 -60.74
C SER A 39 -4.88 -6.77 -59.64
N ILE A 40 -4.86 -8.07 -59.98
CA ILE A 40 -4.64 -9.15 -59.02
C ILE A 40 -3.22 -9.07 -58.41
N ALA A 41 -2.19 -8.84 -59.23
CA ALA A 41 -0.81 -8.70 -58.76
C ALA A 41 -0.63 -7.47 -57.87
N ALA A 42 -1.25 -6.33 -58.21
CA ALA A 42 -1.25 -5.12 -57.41
C ALA A 42 -1.98 -5.33 -56.07
N ALA A 43 -3.14 -6.01 -56.08
CA ALA A 43 -3.87 -6.35 -54.87
C ALA A 43 -3.04 -7.26 -53.94
N LEU A 44 -2.35 -8.26 -54.49
CA LEU A 44 -1.44 -9.13 -53.74
C LEU A 44 -0.24 -8.36 -53.16
N ALA A 45 0.36 -7.46 -53.92
CA ALA A 45 1.46 -6.61 -53.45
C ALA A 45 1.02 -5.70 -52.29
N ILE A 46 -0.18 -5.10 -52.38
CA ILE A 46 -0.76 -4.28 -51.30
C ILE A 46 -1.02 -5.14 -50.06
N LEU A 47 -1.57 -6.35 -50.22
CA LEU A 47 -1.82 -7.27 -49.12
C LEU A 47 -0.52 -7.67 -48.40
N LEU A 48 0.56 -7.89 -49.14
CA LEU A 48 1.89 -8.23 -48.60
C LEU A 48 2.53 -7.09 -47.81
N ILE A 49 2.26 -5.83 -48.17
CA ILE A 49 2.78 -4.64 -47.48
C ILE A 49 1.92 -4.29 -46.24
N VAL A 50 0.60 -4.46 -46.32
CA VAL A 50 -0.33 -4.04 -45.25
C VAL A 50 -0.48 -5.11 -44.17
N SER A 51 -0.49 -6.40 -44.53
CA SER A 51 -0.69 -7.48 -43.56
C SER A 51 0.31 -7.54 -42.40
N PRO A 52 1.64 -7.32 -42.57
CA PRO A 52 2.56 -7.36 -41.44
C PRO A 52 2.37 -6.16 -40.50
N ARG A 53 1.97 -4.99 -41.02
CA ARG A 53 1.67 -3.81 -40.21
C ARG A 53 0.40 -4.00 -39.39
N LEU A 54 -0.64 -4.56 -40.01
CA LEU A 54 -1.90 -4.87 -39.34
C LEU A 54 -1.65 -5.91 -38.22
N LEU A 55 -0.94 -7.00 -38.52
CA LEU A 55 -0.60 -8.03 -37.53
C LEU A 55 0.19 -7.47 -36.34
N ARG A 56 1.18 -6.60 -36.59
CA ARG A 56 1.93 -5.92 -35.51
C ARG A 56 1.03 -5.01 -34.68
N PHE A 57 0.12 -4.26 -35.32
CA PHE A 57 -0.83 -3.40 -34.61
C PHE A 57 -1.74 -4.23 -33.69
N TRP A 58 -2.32 -5.32 -34.18
CA TRP A 58 -3.17 -6.20 -33.39
C TRP A 58 -2.43 -6.84 -32.22
N ARG A 59 -1.21 -7.36 -32.45
CA ARG A 59 -0.37 -7.93 -31.38
C ARG A 59 -0.02 -6.90 -30.31
N THR A 60 0.42 -5.70 -30.72
CA THR A 60 0.73 -4.62 -29.78
C THR A 60 -0.51 -4.20 -28.99
N HIS A 61 -1.69 -4.15 -29.63
CA HIS A 61 -2.93 -3.82 -28.94
C HIS A 61 -3.33 -4.88 -27.91
N GLN A 62 -3.19 -6.17 -28.24
CA GLN A 62 -3.41 -7.27 -27.29
C GLN A 62 -2.41 -7.23 -26.12
N ILE A 63 -1.12 -7.05 -26.40
CA ILE A 63 -0.09 -6.95 -25.36
C ILE A 63 -0.37 -5.77 -24.43
N ASN A 64 -0.75 -4.61 -24.98
CA ASN A 64 -1.06 -3.43 -24.17
C ASN A 64 -2.32 -3.63 -23.31
N ARG A 65 -3.33 -4.36 -23.81
CA ARG A 65 -4.51 -4.73 -23.02
C ARG A 65 -4.14 -5.63 -21.84
N GLU A 66 -3.34 -6.68 -22.07
CA GLU A 66 -2.89 -7.57 -20.99
C GLU A 66 -1.97 -6.86 -19.99
N LYS A 67 -1.05 -6.01 -20.47
CA LYS A 67 -0.24 -5.14 -19.59
C LYS A 67 -1.11 -4.21 -18.74
N GLY A 68 -2.16 -3.63 -19.31
CA GLY A 68 -3.11 -2.78 -18.58
C GLY A 68 -3.80 -3.55 -17.45
N LYS A 69 -4.25 -4.78 -17.71
CA LYS A 69 -4.84 -5.65 -16.67
C LYS A 69 -3.85 -5.97 -15.56
N LEU A 70 -2.61 -6.33 -15.90
CA LEU A 70 -1.56 -6.62 -14.92
C LEU A 70 -1.22 -5.40 -14.05
N LEU A 71 -1.16 -4.21 -14.65
CA LEU A 71 -0.97 -2.96 -13.90
C LEU A 71 -2.13 -2.69 -12.95
N ALA A 72 -3.38 -2.92 -13.38
CA ALA A 72 -4.55 -2.75 -12.52
C ALA A 72 -4.55 -3.74 -11.33
N ILE A 73 -4.17 -5.00 -11.57
CA ILE A 73 -4.02 -6.00 -10.50
C ILE A 73 -2.92 -5.60 -9.53
N ARG A 74 -1.77 -5.13 -10.03
CA ARG A 74 -0.67 -4.65 -9.18
C ARG A 74 -1.10 -3.47 -8.32
N GLN A 75 -1.76 -2.48 -8.89
CA GLN A 75 -2.29 -1.33 -8.15
C GLN A 75 -3.34 -1.74 -7.11
N ALA A 76 -4.22 -2.69 -7.44
CA ALA A 76 -5.17 -3.24 -6.48
C ALA A 76 -4.44 -3.96 -5.32
N ALA A 77 -3.42 -4.76 -5.62
CA ALA A 77 -2.62 -5.43 -4.59
C ALA A 77 -1.87 -4.43 -3.68
N GLU A 78 -1.23 -3.42 -4.26
CA GLU A 78 -0.53 -2.36 -3.52
C GLU A 78 -1.50 -1.58 -2.63
N THR A 79 -2.68 -1.20 -3.14
CA THR A 79 -3.71 -0.51 -2.33
C THR A 79 -4.28 -1.39 -1.21
N HIS A 80 -4.46 -2.69 -1.45
CA HIS A 80 -4.86 -3.63 -0.40
C HIS A 80 -3.79 -3.81 0.67
N ALA A 81 -2.51 -3.89 0.28
CA ALA A 81 -1.40 -3.96 1.22
C ALA A 81 -1.33 -2.69 2.09
N MET A 82 -1.40 -1.51 1.48
CA MET A 82 -1.43 -0.23 2.19
C MET A 82 -2.61 -0.14 3.17
N ARG A 83 -3.81 -0.55 2.75
CA ARG A 83 -4.98 -0.57 3.65
C ARG A 83 -4.79 -1.53 4.82
N ARG A 84 -4.22 -2.71 4.60
CA ARG A 84 -3.94 -3.67 5.67
C ARG A 84 -2.97 -3.09 6.69
N GLU A 85 -1.87 -2.50 6.23
CA GLU A 85 -0.89 -1.86 7.11
C GLU A 85 -1.53 -0.72 7.92
N GLN A 86 -2.33 0.14 7.29
CA GLN A 86 -3.05 1.20 7.99
C GLN A 86 -4.03 0.66 9.04
N THR A 87 -4.80 -0.39 8.71
CA THR A 87 -5.70 -1.01 9.69
C THR A 87 -4.95 -1.65 10.85
N LEU A 88 -3.80 -2.27 10.61
CA LEU A 88 -2.98 -2.86 11.67
C LEU A 88 -2.37 -1.78 12.58
N GLN A 89 -1.88 -0.68 12.01
CA GLN A 89 -1.38 0.45 12.79
C GLN A 89 -2.48 1.06 13.68
N MET A 90 -3.68 1.27 13.13
CA MET A 90 -4.82 1.77 13.89
C MET A 90 -5.26 0.78 14.98
N GLN A 91 -5.25 -0.52 14.70
CA GLN A 91 -5.57 -1.53 15.71
C GLN A 91 -4.52 -1.55 16.83
N GLN A 92 -3.24 -1.46 16.50
CA GLN A 92 -2.16 -1.41 17.48
C GLN A 92 -2.24 -0.17 18.37
N SER A 93 -2.58 1.00 17.82
CA SER A 93 -2.77 2.20 18.64
C SER A 93 -3.96 2.04 19.60
N LEU A 94 -5.07 1.47 19.14
CA LEU A 94 -6.23 1.19 19.99
C LEU A 94 -5.91 0.17 21.09
N PHE A 95 -5.17 -0.90 20.78
CA PHE A 95 -4.73 -1.87 21.77
C PHE A 95 -3.79 -1.24 22.79
N LEU A 96 -2.90 -0.34 22.36
CA LEU A 96 -2.03 0.40 23.25
C LEU A 96 -2.86 1.27 24.20
N GLU A 97 -3.80 2.08 23.69
CA GLU A 97 -4.67 2.91 24.51
C GLU A 97 -5.47 2.09 25.54
N ALA A 98 -6.04 0.96 25.12
CA ALA A 98 -6.76 0.05 26.00
C ALA A 98 -5.84 -0.55 27.08
N ALA A 99 -4.62 -0.97 26.71
CA ALA A 99 -3.65 -1.50 27.66
C ALA A 99 -3.18 -0.45 28.68
N LEU A 100 -2.94 0.79 28.24
CA LEU A 100 -2.62 1.93 29.11
C LEU A 100 -3.79 2.29 30.03
N ALA A 101 -5.03 2.11 29.56
CA ALA A 101 -6.23 2.27 30.37
C ALA A 101 -6.44 1.11 31.37
N GLY A 102 -5.57 0.10 31.39
CA GLY A 102 -5.62 -1.02 32.35
C GLY A 102 -6.57 -2.14 31.94
N ASP A 103 -6.96 -2.22 30.66
CA ASP A 103 -7.74 -3.34 30.16
C ASP A 103 -6.90 -4.63 30.21
N THR A 104 -7.37 -5.60 30.99
CA THR A 104 -6.73 -6.91 31.17
C THR A 104 -7.05 -7.90 30.06
N SER A 105 -8.03 -7.59 29.20
CA SER A 105 -8.37 -8.41 28.03
C SER A 105 -7.31 -8.32 26.92
N ILE A 106 -6.53 -7.24 26.90
CA ILE A 106 -5.45 -7.02 25.93
C ILE A 106 -4.24 -7.87 26.30
N ARG A 107 -3.87 -8.78 25.39
CA ARG A 107 -2.67 -9.60 25.54
C ARG A 107 -1.43 -8.80 25.16
N MET A 108 -0.32 -9.00 25.86
CA MET A 108 0.97 -8.36 25.55
C MET A 108 1.45 -8.63 24.12
N SER A 109 1.10 -9.78 23.53
CA SER A 109 1.41 -10.12 22.15
C SER A 109 0.67 -9.28 21.10
N MET A 110 -0.38 -8.55 21.48
CA MET A 110 -1.15 -7.67 20.60
C MET A 110 -0.54 -6.26 20.51
N LEU A 111 0.40 -5.94 21.39
CA LEU A 111 1.06 -4.65 21.47
C LEU A 111 2.37 -4.65 20.67
N PRO A 112 2.86 -3.47 20.28
CA PRO A 112 4.24 -3.33 19.80
C PRO A 112 5.22 -3.89 20.84
N PRO A 113 6.25 -4.64 20.45
CA PRO A 113 7.10 -5.40 21.37
C PRO A 113 7.78 -4.51 22.43
N ASN A 114 8.19 -3.30 22.04
CA ASN A 114 8.84 -2.36 22.96
C ASN A 114 7.85 -1.75 23.97
N ALA A 115 6.62 -1.48 23.52
CA ALA A 115 5.56 -0.99 24.38
C ALA A 115 5.09 -2.08 25.36
N ALA A 116 4.95 -3.32 24.89
CA ALA A 116 4.58 -4.47 25.72
C ALA A 116 5.53 -4.64 26.92
N ARG A 117 6.85 -4.63 26.66
CA ARG A 117 7.88 -4.72 27.70
C ARG A 117 7.80 -3.55 28.69
N THR A 118 7.60 -2.34 28.19
CA THR A 118 7.49 -1.15 29.05
C THR A 118 6.25 -1.23 29.94
N ILE A 119 5.10 -1.67 29.43
CA ILE A 119 3.88 -1.82 30.22
C ILE A 119 4.03 -2.95 31.24
N GLU A 120 4.66 -4.07 30.88
CA GLU A 120 4.93 -5.17 31.79
C GLU A 120 5.85 -4.75 32.94
N TRP A 121 6.91 -4.00 32.63
CA TRP A 121 7.76 -3.40 33.64
C TRP A 121 7.01 -2.38 34.52
N LEU A 122 6.17 -1.53 33.95
CA LEU A 122 5.33 -0.61 34.74
C LEU A 122 4.36 -1.38 35.66
N ARG A 123 3.85 -2.55 35.23
CA ARG A 123 3.05 -3.44 36.09
C ARG A 123 3.85 -3.96 37.27
N SER A 124 5.09 -4.41 37.06
CA SER A 124 5.93 -4.89 38.16
C SER A 124 6.25 -3.76 39.13
N VAL A 125 6.63 -2.58 38.62
CA VAL A 125 6.86 -1.38 39.45
C VAL A 125 5.62 -1.02 40.28
N ALA A 126 4.43 -1.05 39.67
CA ALA A 126 3.17 -0.79 40.38
C ALA A 126 2.93 -1.80 41.50
N VAL A 127 3.15 -3.09 41.25
CA VAL A 127 2.93 -4.17 42.22
C VAL A 127 3.95 -4.09 43.36
N GLU A 128 5.22 -3.93 43.05
CA GLU A 128 6.31 -3.86 44.03
C GLU A 128 6.14 -2.67 44.98
N ASN A 129 5.66 -1.54 44.46
CA ASN A 129 5.49 -0.31 45.23
C ASN A 129 4.06 -0.10 45.73
N TYR A 130 3.15 -1.05 45.50
CA TYR A 130 1.72 -0.87 45.71
C TYR A 130 1.37 -0.48 47.16
N LEU A 131 1.94 -1.16 48.15
CA LEU A 131 1.67 -0.90 49.57
C LEU A 131 2.16 0.48 49.99
N MET A 132 3.36 0.85 49.55
CA MET A 132 3.94 2.18 49.81
C MET A 132 3.09 3.28 49.16
N LEU A 133 2.75 3.11 47.89
CA LEU A 133 1.96 4.06 47.11
C LEU A 133 0.54 4.21 47.67
N SER A 134 -0.11 3.10 48.05
CA SER A 134 -1.43 3.14 48.67
C SER A 134 -1.39 3.79 50.05
N HIS A 135 -0.35 3.54 50.84
CA HIS A 135 -0.14 4.23 52.11
C HIS A 135 0.06 5.74 51.91
N LEU A 136 0.93 6.14 50.97
CA LEU A 136 1.14 7.55 50.63
C LEU A 136 -0.16 8.22 50.20
N LYS A 137 -0.96 7.58 49.34
CA LYS A 137 -2.27 8.09 48.92
C LYS A 137 -3.23 8.28 50.10
N ASN A 138 -3.27 7.33 51.03
CA ASN A 138 -4.13 7.40 52.21
C ASN A 138 -3.69 8.47 53.22
N VAL A 139 -2.37 8.61 53.44
CA VAL A 139 -1.80 9.59 54.39
C VAL A 139 -1.89 11.01 53.86
N LEU A 140 -1.61 11.17 52.57
CA LEU A 140 -1.51 12.48 51.95
C LEU A 140 -2.86 12.94 51.41
N GLY A 141 -3.87 12.07 51.33
CA GLY A 141 -5.20 12.41 50.85
C GLY A 141 -5.25 12.68 49.34
N ASP A 142 -6.43 12.51 48.73
CA ASP A 142 -6.60 12.61 47.27
C ASP A 142 -6.29 14.00 46.68
N ASN A 143 -6.16 15.04 47.51
CA ASN A 143 -6.07 16.45 47.08
C ASN A 143 -4.72 17.13 47.35
N THR A 144 -3.73 16.45 47.93
CA THR A 144 -2.59 17.15 48.56
C THR A 144 -1.21 16.78 48.01
N LEU A 145 -1.12 15.80 47.11
CA LEU A 145 0.04 15.62 46.23
C LEU A 145 -0.39 15.53 44.78
N ASP A 146 0.44 16.10 43.92
CA ASP A 146 0.49 15.70 42.53
C ASP A 146 0.93 14.23 42.47
N TRP A 147 -0.01 13.31 42.65
CA TRP A 147 0.18 11.87 42.48
C TRP A 147 0.92 11.56 41.18
N HIS A 148 0.68 12.39 40.17
CA HIS A 148 1.41 12.40 38.91
C HIS A 148 2.93 12.57 39.05
N VAL A 149 3.38 13.49 39.92
CA VAL A 149 4.80 13.79 40.18
C VAL A 149 5.47 12.65 40.94
N GLU A 150 4.80 12.05 41.93
CA GLU A 150 5.37 10.91 42.67
C GLU A 150 5.47 9.66 41.80
N LEU A 151 4.47 9.40 40.96
CA LEU A 151 4.53 8.31 39.99
C LEU A 151 5.67 8.53 38.97
N LEU A 152 5.89 9.77 38.52
CA LEU A 152 7.04 10.12 37.69
C LEU A 152 8.36 9.88 38.39
N ARG A 153 8.48 10.35 39.64
CA ARG A 153 9.70 10.19 40.44
C ARG A 153 10.03 8.72 40.65
N LEU A 154 9.02 7.89 40.91
CA LEU A 154 9.18 6.44 41.03
C LEU A 154 9.67 5.82 39.72
N ILE A 155 9.07 6.20 38.59
CA ILE A 155 9.51 5.72 37.27
C ILE A 155 10.97 6.10 37.03
N GLU A 156 11.36 7.35 37.29
CA GLU A 156 12.75 7.81 37.11
C GLU A 156 13.71 7.08 38.04
N GLN A 157 13.31 6.82 39.29
CA GLN A 157 14.11 6.07 40.25
C GLN A 157 14.35 4.63 39.80
N GLU A 158 13.30 3.89 39.42
CA GLU A 158 13.43 2.50 38.97
C GLU A 158 14.12 2.41 37.59
N GLN A 159 13.93 3.41 36.72
CA GLN A 159 14.64 3.48 35.45
C GLN A 159 16.16 3.59 35.64
N ASN A 160 16.59 4.41 36.61
CA ASN A 160 18.01 4.54 36.96
C ASN A 160 18.58 3.27 37.61
N ARG A 161 17.75 2.50 38.30
CA ARG A 161 18.15 1.25 38.96
C ARG A 161 18.39 0.13 37.95
N ASP A 162 17.47 -0.05 37.00
CA ASP A 162 17.50 -1.19 36.07
C ASP A 162 18.06 -0.83 34.68
N SER A 163 18.45 0.42 34.46
CA SER A 163 18.88 0.94 33.14
C SER A 163 17.88 0.64 32.02
N PHE A 164 16.58 0.65 32.36
CA PHE A 164 15.50 0.33 31.44
C PHE A 164 15.24 1.49 30.48
N GLU A 165 14.92 1.20 29.21
CA GLU A 165 14.56 2.23 28.23
C GLU A 165 13.05 2.39 28.14
N LEU A 166 12.54 3.56 28.54
CA LEU A 166 11.12 3.88 28.51
C LEU A 166 10.66 4.17 27.07
N HIS A 167 9.95 3.21 26.44
CA HIS A 167 9.43 3.33 25.07
C HIS A 167 8.01 3.91 25.00
N LEU A 168 7.60 4.63 26.04
CA LEU A 168 6.32 5.32 26.14
C LEU A 168 6.57 6.79 26.45
N THR A 169 5.60 7.66 26.13
CA THR A 169 5.67 9.02 26.65
C THR A 169 5.52 9.02 28.17
N ARG A 170 6.09 10.01 28.85
CA ARG A 170 5.94 10.17 30.30
C ARG A 170 4.48 10.10 30.75
N GLN A 171 3.59 10.78 30.03
CA GLN A 171 2.17 10.79 30.32
C GLN A 171 1.53 9.40 30.18
N GLN A 172 1.88 8.64 29.14
CA GLN A 172 1.39 7.27 28.94
C GLN A 172 1.90 6.32 30.04
N ALA A 173 3.16 6.45 30.44
CA ALA A 173 3.73 5.65 31.51
C ALA A 173 3.00 5.88 32.83
N ILE A 174 2.72 7.14 33.17
CA ILE A 174 1.96 7.49 34.38
C ILE A 174 0.51 7.00 34.28
N GLN A 175 -0.12 7.13 33.11
CA GLN A 175 -1.48 6.63 32.90
C GLN A 175 -1.55 5.13 33.13
N ALA A 176 -0.62 4.36 32.56
CA ALA A 176 -0.54 2.91 32.74
C ALA A 176 -0.32 2.55 34.21
N LEU A 177 0.66 3.19 34.87
CA LEU A 177 0.99 2.94 36.26
C LEU A 177 -0.21 3.25 37.17
N ASN A 178 -0.84 4.40 36.98
CA ASN A 178 -2.02 4.81 37.73
C ASN A 178 -3.22 3.88 37.48
N SER A 179 -3.44 3.45 36.24
CA SER A 179 -4.51 2.51 35.94
C SER A 179 -4.28 1.16 36.63
N HIS A 180 -3.06 0.64 36.61
CA HIS A 180 -2.72 -0.59 37.29
C HIS A 180 -2.82 -0.49 38.82
N LEU A 181 -2.40 0.63 39.40
CA LEU A 181 -2.62 0.88 40.83
C LEU A 181 -4.11 0.91 41.17
N ASN A 182 -4.94 1.55 40.35
CA ASN A 182 -6.40 1.54 40.55
C ASN A 182 -7.00 0.12 40.40
N CYS A 183 -6.47 -0.72 39.50
CA CYS A 183 -6.86 -2.12 39.41
C CYS A 183 -6.52 -2.89 40.70
N LEU A 184 -5.31 -2.72 41.24
CA LEU A 184 -4.88 -3.35 42.49
C LEU A 184 -5.72 -2.89 43.70
N GLN A 185 -6.01 -1.59 43.79
CA GLN A 185 -6.90 -1.05 44.83
C GLN A 185 -8.32 -1.64 44.77
N ARG A 186 -8.84 -1.86 43.56
CA ARG A 186 -10.15 -2.50 43.37
C ARG A 186 -10.16 -3.99 43.72
N SER A 187 -9.05 -4.71 43.50
CA SER A 187 -8.96 -6.11 43.95
C SER A 187 -8.92 -6.20 45.48
N ASP A 188 -8.17 -5.32 46.13
CA ASP A 188 -8.06 -5.31 47.59
C ASP A 188 -9.39 -4.97 48.28
N THR A 189 -10.09 -3.95 47.77
CA THR A 189 -11.41 -3.55 48.29
C THR A 189 -12.50 -4.60 48.08
N ARG A 190 -12.31 -5.56 47.16
CA ARG A 190 -13.20 -6.72 47.00
C ARG A 190 -12.83 -7.91 47.88
N ALA A 191 -11.58 -7.98 48.34
CA ALA A 191 -11.07 -9.05 49.18
C ALA A 191 -11.24 -8.76 50.68
N ALA A 192 -11.34 -7.49 51.06
CA ALA A 192 -11.67 -7.01 52.40
C ALA A 192 -13.19 -7.04 52.66
#